data_AF-A0A1H5XN78-F1
#
_entry.id   AF-A0A1H5XN78-F1
#
_cell.length_a   1.000
_cell.length_b   1.000
_cell.length_c   1.000
_cell.angle_alpha   90.00
_cell.angle_beta   90.00
_cell.angle_gamma   90.00
#
_symmetry.space_group_name_H-M   'P 1'
#
loop_
_entity.id
_entity.type
_entity.pdbx_description
1 polymer ?
#
loop_
_entity_poly.entity_id
_entity_poly.type
_entity_poly.pdbx_seq_one_letter_code
_entity_poly.pdbx_strand_id
1 'polypeptide(L)'
;MPLFKIQCWLFILLAGATIASHTWITQYEQNGSELLTSHWQYKAFGNNRVDLTSTGFTLLSNNATTITSIYQNIPEVMPGTILLLSANVKCNDVVAGEKPWNQARLLLLQVDEEKERWDLSTVIVSLTGTHDWKNYQGIFTVSPETPNIRIIAQLSQATGLLQVNNIKLYPVRETRMFTMTRNITLSAWGVFFLLLTGSCLFNSKHSIFSRLLLVCAFISIIAGTTLPEDAKNQVSDEVKAHIHTQSESLKATILWDLSKIWHFCSFLLLGLIISVMMAQEPLSRVIFIVFSLSAGTELAQLYIEGRTPLVADFFIDAAGGIIGIILINIFYIKHNSDKPFY
;
A
#
# COMPACT_ATOMS: atom_id res chain seq x y z
N MET A 1 3.03 -36.05 6.55
CA MET A 1 4.09 -35.70 5.58
C MET A 1 3.62 -35.31 4.17
N PRO A 2 2.69 -36.02 3.48
CA PRO A 2 2.31 -35.64 2.11
C PRO A 2 1.59 -34.28 2.04
N LEU A 3 0.72 -33.98 3.00
CA LEU A 3 -0.05 -32.73 3.05
C LEU A 3 0.84 -31.47 3.14
N PHE A 4 1.92 -31.52 3.93
CA PHE A 4 2.84 -30.39 4.08
C PHE A 4 3.55 -30.06 2.75
N LYS A 5 4.03 -31.08 2.03
CA LYS A 5 4.64 -30.90 0.71
C LYS A 5 3.65 -30.27 -0.28
N ILE A 6 2.39 -30.71 -0.26
CA ILE A 6 1.33 -30.14 -1.10
C ILE A 6 1.10 -28.67 -0.75
N GLN A 7 1.04 -28.31 0.54
CA GLN A 7 0.88 -26.93 0.98
C GLN A 7 2.04 -26.03 0.52
N CYS A 8 3.28 -26.51 0.60
CA CYS A 8 4.44 -25.76 0.08
C CYS A 8 4.36 -25.54 -1.43
N TRP A 9 4.03 -26.58 -2.21
CA TRP A 9 3.89 -26.45 -3.66
C TRP A 9 2.74 -25.52 -4.04
N LEU A 10 1.60 -25.62 -3.37
CA LEU A 10 0.46 -24.71 -3.60
C LEU A 10 0.84 -23.26 -3.32
N PHE A 11 1.57 -22.99 -2.23
CA PHE A 11 2.03 -21.64 -1.91
C PHE A 11 2.94 -21.09 -3.01
N ILE A 12 3.95 -21.85 -3.45
CA ILE A 12 4.89 -21.42 -4.49
C ILE A 12 4.16 -21.14 -5.81
N LEU A 13 3.25 -22.04 -6.21
CA LEU A 13 2.46 -21.87 -7.43
C LEU A 13 1.55 -20.65 -7.34
N LEU A 14 0.87 -20.45 -6.21
CA LEU A 14 -0.04 -19.33 -6.02
C LEU A 14 0.71 -17.99 -5.97
N ALA A 15 1.86 -17.93 -5.28
CA ALA A 15 2.71 -16.75 -5.25
C ALA A 15 3.25 -16.41 -6.64
N GLY A 16 3.79 -17.41 -7.35
CA GLY A 16 4.30 -17.23 -8.72
C GLY A 16 3.19 -16.77 -9.68
N ALA A 17 2.02 -17.40 -9.62
CA ALA A 17 0.87 -17.03 -10.43
C ALA A 17 0.37 -15.61 -10.12
N THR A 18 0.35 -15.21 -8.84
CA THR A 18 -0.07 -13.86 -8.40
C THR A 18 0.85 -12.80 -9.00
N ILE A 19 2.17 -12.98 -8.90
CA ILE A 19 3.16 -12.04 -9.43
C ILE A 19 3.07 -12.00 -10.96
N ALA A 20 3.10 -13.16 -11.61
CA ALA A 20 3.01 -13.27 -13.06
C ALA A 20 1.77 -12.58 -13.63
N SER A 21 0.60 -12.88 -13.05
CA SER A 21 -0.66 -12.32 -13.53
C SER A 21 -0.74 -10.82 -13.30
N HIS A 22 -0.25 -10.32 -12.16
CA HIS A 22 -0.20 -8.87 -11.89
C HIS A 22 0.75 -8.14 -12.85
N THR A 23 1.87 -8.77 -13.23
CA THR A 23 2.85 -8.14 -14.14
C THR A 23 2.43 -8.13 -15.61
N TRP A 24 1.69 -9.15 -16.07
CA TRP A 24 1.42 -9.33 -17.50
C TRP A 24 -0.01 -8.99 -17.91
N ILE A 25 -0.96 -8.93 -16.98
CA ILE A 25 -2.34 -8.59 -17.29
C ILE A 25 -2.51 -7.08 -17.17
N THR A 26 -2.87 -6.45 -18.29
CA THR A 26 -3.17 -5.02 -18.32
C THR A 26 -4.36 -4.72 -17.41
N GLN A 27 -4.12 -3.94 -16.37
CA GLN A 27 -5.14 -3.59 -15.39
C GLN A 27 -6.21 -2.67 -15.97
N TYR A 28 -5.80 -1.67 -16.75
CA TYR A 28 -6.68 -0.62 -17.24
C TYR A 28 -6.65 -0.50 -18.76
N GLU A 29 -7.81 -0.26 -19.36
CA GLU A 29 -7.96 0.12 -20.76
C GLU A 29 -8.63 1.49 -20.88
N GLN A 30 -8.27 2.23 -21.93
CA GLN A 30 -8.84 3.54 -22.21
C GLN A 30 -10.35 3.44 -22.48
N ASN A 31 -11.13 4.28 -21.81
CA ASN A 31 -12.59 4.29 -21.86
C ASN A 31 -13.14 5.71 -22.11
N GLY A 32 -12.56 6.41 -23.08
CA GLY A 32 -13.02 7.74 -23.49
C GLY A 32 -11.93 8.57 -24.18
N SER A 33 -12.23 9.82 -24.50
CA SER A 33 -11.33 10.76 -25.16
C SER A 33 -10.31 11.39 -24.21
N GLU A 34 -9.29 12.03 -24.79
CA GLU A 34 -8.35 12.91 -24.06
C GLU A 34 -9.12 13.98 -23.30
N LEU A 35 -8.75 14.20 -22.03
CA LEU A 35 -9.33 15.25 -21.19
C LEU A 35 -8.47 16.51 -21.10
N LEU A 36 -7.22 16.44 -21.56
CA LEU A 36 -6.33 17.60 -21.61
C LEU A 36 -6.80 18.61 -22.66
N THR A 37 -6.59 19.88 -22.35
CA THR A 37 -6.83 20.97 -23.31
C THR A 37 -5.51 21.64 -23.68
N SER A 38 -5.53 22.56 -24.65
CA SER A 38 -4.37 23.39 -24.97
C SER A 38 -4.15 24.55 -23.98
N HIS A 39 -5.07 24.80 -23.04
CA HIS A 39 -5.05 25.97 -22.17
C HIS A 39 -4.37 25.65 -20.83
N TRP A 40 -3.11 26.05 -20.69
CA TRP A 40 -2.35 25.94 -19.45
C TRP A 40 -2.22 27.30 -18.77
N GLN A 41 -2.36 27.32 -17.46
CA GLN A 41 -2.14 28.48 -16.60
C GLN A 41 -0.87 28.26 -15.79
N TYR A 42 -0.09 29.31 -15.55
CA TYR A 42 1.16 29.17 -14.81
C TYR A 42 1.37 30.30 -13.81
N LYS A 43 2.20 30.01 -12.80
CA LYS A 43 2.58 30.92 -11.73
C LYS A 43 4.09 30.84 -11.55
N ALA A 44 4.77 31.94 -11.81
CA ALA A 44 6.20 32.10 -11.61
C ALA A 44 6.47 33.43 -10.90
N PHE A 45 7.48 33.44 -10.03
CA PHE A 45 7.86 34.63 -9.26
C PHE A 45 9.33 34.98 -9.50
N GLY A 46 9.62 36.28 -9.61
CA GLY A 46 10.99 36.78 -9.78
C GLY A 46 11.66 36.20 -11.04
N ASN A 47 12.83 35.59 -10.87
CA ASN A 47 13.64 35.05 -11.96
C ASN A 47 13.28 33.60 -12.36
N ASN A 48 12.18 33.07 -11.83
CA ASN A 48 11.69 31.75 -12.24
C ASN A 48 10.99 31.85 -13.59
N ARG A 49 11.04 30.79 -14.40
CA ARG A 49 10.42 30.79 -15.73
C ARG A 49 9.64 29.51 -15.99
N VAL A 50 8.62 29.66 -16.84
CA VAL A 50 7.82 28.57 -17.39
C VAL A 50 7.84 28.73 -18.91
N ASP A 51 8.46 27.78 -19.58
CA ASP A 51 8.59 27.76 -21.04
C ASP A 51 7.67 26.67 -21.60
N LEU A 52 6.65 27.05 -22.37
CA LEU A 52 5.74 26.13 -23.04
C LEU A 52 6.39 25.59 -24.33
N THR A 53 6.22 24.30 -24.60
CA THR A 53 6.59 23.67 -25.88
C THR A 53 5.34 23.13 -26.57
N SER A 54 5.46 22.64 -27.81
CA SER A 54 4.33 22.06 -28.54
C SER A 54 3.77 20.78 -27.90
N THR A 55 4.56 20.10 -27.06
CA THR A 55 4.22 18.79 -26.47
C THR A 55 4.34 18.76 -24.95
N GLY A 56 4.60 19.90 -24.30
CA GLY A 56 4.90 19.94 -22.88
C GLY A 56 5.35 21.32 -22.37
N PHE A 57 6.16 21.32 -21.31
CA PHE A 57 6.68 22.52 -20.68
C PHE A 57 7.97 22.29 -19.90
N THR A 58 8.69 23.38 -19.65
CA THR A 58 9.86 23.44 -18.78
C THR A 58 9.63 24.44 -17.66
N LEU A 59 9.84 24.02 -16.41
CA LEU A 59 9.87 24.88 -15.24
C LEU A 59 11.33 25.06 -14.82
N LEU A 60 11.75 26.30 -14.57
CA LEU A 60 13.03 26.61 -13.95
C LEU A 60 12.77 27.47 -12.72
N SER A 61 13.36 27.05 -11.60
CA SER A 61 13.35 27.82 -10.36
C SER A 61 14.78 28.00 -9.86
N ASN A 62 15.14 29.24 -9.57
CA ASN A 62 16.43 29.57 -8.94
C ASN A 62 16.26 29.97 -7.48
N ASN A 63 15.02 29.91 -6.96
CA ASN A 63 14.71 30.35 -5.61
C ASN A 63 13.93 29.28 -4.83
N ALA A 64 14.59 28.70 -3.81
CA ALA A 64 14.04 27.67 -2.93
C ALA A 64 12.89 28.16 -2.02
N THR A 65 12.59 29.46 -1.97
CA THR A 65 11.48 30.01 -1.15
C THR A 65 10.19 30.19 -1.94
N THR A 66 10.24 30.09 -3.26
CA THR A 66 9.12 30.35 -4.16
C THR A 66 8.62 29.07 -4.81
N ILE A 67 7.35 29.07 -5.22
CA ILE A 67 6.76 27.98 -6.00
C ILE A 67 6.69 28.43 -7.46
N THR A 68 7.20 27.59 -8.36
CA THR A 68 7.00 27.74 -9.80
C THR A 68 6.11 26.60 -10.25
N SER A 69 4.93 26.92 -10.79
CA SER A 69 3.96 25.90 -11.16
C SER A 69 3.27 26.22 -12.49
N ILE A 70 2.81 25.16 -13.12
CA ILE A 70 1.93 25.18 -14.28
C ILE A 70 0.81 24.19 -14.01
N TYR A 71 -0.42 24.57 -14.36
CA TYR A 71 -1.59 23.78 -14.09
C TYR A 71 -2.65 23.94 -15.16
N GLN A 72 -3.53 22.95 -15.20
CA GLN A 72 -4.70 22.95 -16.07
C GLN A 72 -5.88 22.40 -15.29
N ASN A 73 -6.99 23.14 -15.33
CA ASN A 73 -8.27 22.63 -14.86
C ASN A 73 -8.82 21.69 -15.92
N ILE A 74 -9.26 20.51 -15.48
CA ILE A 74 -9.85 19.49 -16.33
C ILE A 74 -11.36 19.74 -16.37
N PRO A 75 -12.02 19.55 -17.52
CA PRO A 75 -13.49 19.58 -17.60
C PRO A 75 -14.11 18.66 -16.56
N GLU A 76 -15.34 18.97 -16.14
CA GLU A 76 -16.05 18.18 -15.13
C GLU A 76 -16.12 16.70 -15.53
N VAL A 77 -15.69 15.83 -14.62
CA VAL A 77 -15.69 14.38 -14.80
C VAL A 77 -16.69 13.76 -13.83
N MET A 78 -17.45 12.78 -14.30
CA MET A 78 -18.39 12.05 -13.43
C MET A 78 -17.65 11.41 -12.24
N PRO A 79 -18.18 11.53 -11.02
CA PRO A 79 -17.66 10.82 -9.87
C PRO A 79 -17.52 9.32 -10.07
N GLY A 80 -16.50 8.71 -9.44
CA GLY A 80 -16.16 7.31 -9.60
C GLY A 80 -15.45 6.96 -10.91
N THR A 81 -15.27 7.92 -11.83
CA THR A 81 -14.43 7.72 -13.01
C THR A 81 -12.99 7.50 -12.58
N ILE A 82 -12.32 6.53 -13.19
CA ILE A 82 -10.90 6.28 -12.99
C ILE A 82 -10.15 7.00 -14.12
N LEU A 83 -9.15 7.80 -13.78
CA LEU A 83 -8.31 8.53 -14.71
C LEU A 83 -6.89 7.97 -14.70
N LEU A 84 -6.27 7.91 -15.87
CA LEU A 84 -4.86 7.60 -16.04
C LEU A 84 -4.12 8.85 -16.54
N LEU A 85 -3.22 9.38 -15.70
CA LEU A 85 -2.28 10.42 -16.09
C LEU A 85 -0.93 9.77 -16.42
N SER A 86 -0.42 10.04 -17.62
CA SER A 86 0.92 9.63 -18.03
C SER A 86 1.69 10.83 -18.57
N ALA A 87 2.98 10.92 -18.25
CA ALA A 87 3.87 11.94 -18.80
C ALA A 87 5.32 11.46 -18.82
N ASN A 88 6.09 11.94 -19.79
CA ASN A 88 7.55 11.84 -19.75
C ASN A 88 8.07 12.99 -18.91
N VAL A 89 8.91 12.68 -17.92
CA VAL A 89 9.45 13.67 -16.99
C VAL A 89 10.96 13.53 -16.94
N LYS A 90 11.64 14.68 -16.91
CA LYS A 90 13.09 14.83 -16.74
C LYS A 90 13.33 15.96 -15.75
N CYS A 91 14.36 15.83 -14.92
CA CYS A 91 14.78 16.93 -14.06
C CYS A 91 16.30 17.05 -13.99
N ASN A 92 16.79 18.27 -13.83
CA ASN A 92 18.21 18.56 -13.69
C ASN A 92 18.45 19.40 -12.44
N ASP A 93 19.39 18.95 -11.62
CA ASP A 93 19.91 19.61 -10.42
C ASP A 93 18.81 20.13 -9.49
N VAL A 94 17.77 19.32 -9.29
CA VAL A 94 16.67 19.68 -8.40
C VAL A 94 17.12 19.57 -6.96
N VAL A 95 17.19 20.70 -6.25
CA VAL A 95 17.51 20.71 -4.83
C VAL A 95 16.22 20.86 -4.04
N ALA A 96 15.96 19.89 -3.17
CA ALA A 96 14.79 19.89 -2.31
C ALA A 96 14.85 21.01 -1.26
N GLY A 97 13.67 21.49 -0.87
CA GLY A 97 13.52 22.42 0.25
C GLY A 97 13.36 21.69 1.59
N GLU A 98 12.92 22.44 2.61
CA GLU A 98 12.83 21.95 3.99
C GLU A 98 11.83 20.80 4.19
N LYS A 99 10.68 20.85 3.52
CA LYS A 99 9.61 19.86 3.71
C LYS A 99 9.71 18.70 2.71
N PRO A 100 9.22 17.49 3.04
CA PRO A 100 9.27 16.34 2.14
C PRO A 100 8.58 16.57 0.78
N TRP A 101 7.63 17.50 0.71
CA TRP A 101 6.93 17.87 -0.53
C TRP A 101 7.59 19.02 -1.30
N ASN A 102 8.68 19.59 -0.79
CA ASN A 102 9.41 20.68 -1.44
C ASN A 102 10.42 20.13 -2.45
N GLN A 103 9.91 19.75 -3.62
CA GLN A 103 10.70 19.14 -4.69
C GLN A 103 9.97 19.30 -6.04
N ALA A 104 10.55 18.75 -7.11
CA ALA A 104 9.91 18.71 -8.42
C ALA A 104 8.79 17.67 -8.43
N ARG A 105 7.56 18.08 -8.77
CA ARG A 105 6.37 17.24 -8.65
C ARG A 105 5.44 17.36 -9.85
N LEU A 106 4.80 16.26 -10.21
CA LEU A 106 3.61 16.20 -11.06
C LEU A 106 2.51 15.47 -10.29
N LEU A 107 1.35 16.09 -10.19
CA LEU A 107 0.24 15.58 -9.39
C LEU A 107 -1.12 15.93 -9.99
N LEU A 108 -2.11 15.13 -9.61
CA LEU A 108 -3.54 15.41 -9.76
C LEU A 108 -4.10 15.86 -8.42
N LEU A 109 -5.01 16.82 -8.45
CA LEU A 109 -5.62 17.42 -7.28
C LEU A 109 -7.11 17.63 -7.54
N GLN A 110 -7.94 17.34 -6.54
CA GLN A 110 -9.34 17.75 -6.55
C GLN A 110 -9.53 19.15 -5.96
N VAL A 111 -10.43 19.91 -6.54
CA VAL A 111 -10.73 21.29 -6.17
C VAL A 111 -12.20 21.39 -5.79
N ASP A 112 -12.48 22.01 -4.66
CA ASP A 112 -13.82 22.25 -4.13
C ASP A 112 -14.07 23.75 -4.05
N GLU A 113 -15.06 24.28 -4.78
CA GLU A 113 -15.41 25.71 -4.78
C GLU A 113 -14.16 26.64 -4.80
N GLU A 114 -13.22 26.34 -5.71
CA GLU A 114 -11.88 26.99 -5.86
C GLU A 114 -10.82 26.70 -4.79
N LYS A 115 -11.15 25.98 -3.72
CA LYS A 115 -10.22 25.52 -2.68
C LYS A 115 -9.55 24.20 -3.06
N GLU A 116 -8.23 24.17 -2.93
CA GLU A 116 -7.40 23.00 -3.20
C GLU A 116 -7.53 21.94 -2.09
N ARG A 117 -8.02 20.74 -2.43
CA ARG A 117 -8.13 19.58 -1.50
C ARG A 117 -6.86 18.73 -1.55
N TRP A 118 -5.82 19.19 -0.87
CA TRP A 118 -4.52 18.51 -0.83
C TRP A 118 -4.58 17.11 -0.19
N ASP A 119 -5.59 16.87 0.64
CA ASP A 119 -5.96 15.56 1.20
C ASP A 119 -6.42 14.56 0.13
N LEU A 120 -6.91 15.05 -1.01
CA LEU A 120 -7.36 14.27 -2.17
C LEU A 120 -6.41 14.44 -3.37
N SER A 121 -5.11 14.53 -3.10
CA SER A 121 -4.08 14.65 -4.14
C SER A 121 -3.39 13.33 -4.44
N THR A 122 -3.08 13.10 -5.71
CA THR A 122 -2.28 11.96 -6.16
C THR A 122 -1.02 12.44 -6.84
N VAL A 123 0.11 12.17 -6.20
CA VAL A 123 1.43 12.52 -6.72
C VAL A 123 1.88 11.42 -7.68
N ILE A 124 1.96 11.74 -8.97
CA ILE A 124 2.41 10.81 -10.01
C ILE A 124 3.92 10.61 -9.93
N VAL A 125 4.65 11.71 -9.66
CA VAL A 125 6.09 11.69 -9.54
C VAL A 125 6.58 12.84 -8.67
N SER A 126 7.63 12.56 -7.89
CA SER A 126 8.31 13.47 -6.99
C SER A 126 9.82 13.23 -7.12
N LEU A 127 10.60 14.22 -7.55
CA LEU A 127 12.02 14.04 -7.92
C LEU A 127 12.92 15.09 -7.28
N THR A 128 14.13 14.64 -6.96
CA THR A 128 15.28 15.45 -6.52
C THR A 128 16.52 15.02 -7.29
N GLY A 129 17.53 15.89 -7.39
CA GLY A 129 18.74 15.66 -8.17
C GLY A 129 18.48 15.70 -9.68
N THR A 130 19.20 14.84 -10.40
CA THR A 130 19.20 14.79 -11.87
C THR A 130 18.74 13.43 -12.35
N HIS A 131 17.68 13.44 -13.16
CA HIS A 131 17.06 12.25 -13.73
C HIS A 131 16.79 12.49 -15.21
N ASP A 132 17.24 11.57 -16.07
CA ASP A 132 16.93 11.64 -17.49
C ASP A 132 15.46 11.25 -17.77
N TRP A 133 15.03 11.41 -19.02
CA TRP A 133 13.65 11.14 -19.44
C TRP A 133 13.17 9.75 -19.02
N LYS A 134 12.11 9.73 -18.22
CA LYS A 134 11.39 8.52 -17.87
C LYS A 134 9.89 8.76 -17.96
N ASN A 135 9.15 7.75 -18.41
CA ASN A 135 7.70 7.79 -18.38
C ASN A 135 7.19 7.47 -16.97
N TYR A 136 6.34 8.34 -16.45
CA TYR A 136 5.63 8.15 -15.19
C TYR A 136 4.14 8.08 -15.47
N GLN A 137 3.46 7.23 -14.72
CA GLN A 137 2.02 7.04 -14.81
C GLN A 137 1.43 6.90 -13.42
N GLY A 138 0.21 7.40 -13.25
CA GLY A 138 -0.55 7.21 -12.03
C GLY A 138 -2.04 7.20 -12.32
N ILE A 139 -2.75 6.45 -11.48
CA ILE A 139 -4.18 6.26 -11.57
C ILE A 139 -4.85 7.06 -10.47
N PHE A 140 -6.02 7.58 -10.77
CA PHE A 140 -6.76 8.48 -9.90
C PHE A 140 -8.26 8.22 -10.00
N THR A 141 -8.93 7.98 -8.87
CA THR A 141 -10.39 7.82 -8.83
C THR A 141 -11.02 9.14 -8.42
N VAL A 142 -11.94 9.66 -9.23
CA VAL A 142 -12.66 10.91 -8.94
C VAL A 142 -13.59 10.70 -7.75
N SER A 143 -13.44 11.52 -6.71
CA SER A 143 -14.28 11.44 -5.51
C SER A 143 -15.71 11.91 -5.80
N PRO A 144 -16.73 11.31 -5.16
CA PRO A 144 -18.10 11.84 -5.13
C PRO A 144 -18.21 13.28 -4.65
N GLU A 145 -17.28 13.73 -3.82
CA GLU A 145 -17.34 15.04 -3.18
C GLU A 145 -16.92 16.18 -4.10
N THR A 146 -16.02 15.94 -5.07
CA THR A 146 -15.35 17.03 -5.81
C THR A 146 -15.04 16.65 -7.26
N PRO A 147 -15.95 16.93 -8.23
CA PRO A 147 -15.75 16.53 -9.62
C PRO A 147 -14.74 17.41 -10.38
N ASN A 148 -14.31 18.54 -9.79
CA ASN A 148 -13.32 19.43 -10.41
C ASN A 148 -11.90 18.96 -10.14
N ILE A 149 -11.14 18.78 -11.21
CA ILE A 149 -9.80 18.19 -11.15
C ILE A 149 -8.80 19.17 -11.76
N ARG A 150 -7.62 19.22 -11.16
CA ARG A 150 -6.49 20.03 -11.62
C ARG A 150 -5.25 19.17 -11.74
N ILE A 151 -4.60 19.22 -12.90
CA ILE A 151 -3.23 18.72 -13.05
C ILE A 151 -2.28 19.85 -12.68
N ILE A 152 -1.28 19.56 -11.86
CA ILE A 152 -0.26 20.52 -11.45
C ILE A 152 1.11 19.90 -11.66
N ALA A 153 1.98 20.59 -12.38
CA ALA A 153 3.41 20.36 -12.32
C ALA A 153 4.07 21.56 -11.63
N GLN A 154 4.99 21.29 -10.71
CA GLN A 154 5.59 22.34 -9.90
C GLN A 154 7.00 22.03 -9.43
N LEU A 155 7.79 23.08 -9.29
CA LEU A 155 8.95 23.16 -8.41
C LEU A 155 8.47 23.83 -7.11
N SER A 156 8.13 23.01 -6.12
CA SER A 156 7.60 23.48 -4.84
C SER A 156 8.74 23.88 -3.92
N GLN A 157 8.99 25.18 -3.72
CA GLN A 157 10.05 25.65 -2.81
C GLN A 157 11.38 24.91 -3.03
N ALA A 158 11.71 24.72 -4.30
CA ALA A 158 12.84 23.95 -4.77
C ALA A 158 13.52 24.71 -5.91
N THR A 159 14.81 24.47 -6.09
CA THR A 159 15.58 24.99 -7.22
C THR A 159 15.84 23.90 -8.25
N GLY A 160 16.30 24.29 -9.43
CA GLY A 160 16.61 23.39 -10.53
C GLY A 160 15.59 23.47 -11.65
N LEU A 161 15.58 22.43 -12.49
CA LEU A 161 14.82 22.41 -13.73
C LEU A 161 13.97 21.14 -13.81
N LEU A 162 12.69 21.31 -14.16
CA LEU A 162 11.72 20.24 -14.40
C LEU A 162 11.19 20.35 -15.83
N GLN A 163 11.28 19.27 -16.58
CA GLN A 163 10.73 19.17 -17.93
C GLN A 163 9.68 18.07 -17.97
N VAL A 164 8.55 18.38 -18.59
CA VAL A 164 7.44 17.44 -18.74
C VAL A 164 6.99 17.49 -20.19
N ASN A 165 6.90 16.33 -20.84
CA ASN A 165 6.48 16.18 -22.23
C ASN A 165 5.49 15.01 -22.39
N ASN A 166 4.73 15.01 -23.48
CA ASN A 166 3.77 13.95 -23.83
C ASN A 166 2.79 13.64 -22.69
N ILE A 167 2.26 14.70 -22.09
CA ILE A 167 1.26 14.59 -21.02
C ILE A 167 -0.01 14.06 -21.65
N LYS A 168 -0.59 13.05 -21.01
CA LYS A 168 -1.81 12.40 -21.45
C LYS A 168 -2.73 12.15 -20.26
N LEU A 169 -4.00 12.48 -20.42
CA LEU A 169 -5.03 12.20 -19.40
C LEU A 169 -6.25 11.60 -20.08
N TYR A 170 -6.59 10.37 -19.72
CA TYR A 170 -7.78 9.69 -20.24
C TYR A 170 -8.58 9.03 -19.11
N PRO A 171 -9.91 8.95 -19.23
CA PRO A 171 -10.68 8.02 -18.44
C PRO A 171 -10.33 6.59 -18.84
N VAL A 172 -10.21 5.72 -17.85
CA VAL A 172 -9.93 4.30 -18.01
C VAL A 172 -10.96 3.48 -17.26
N ARG A 173 -11.03 2.20 -17.59
CA ARG A 173 -11.80 1.20 -16.83
C ARG A 173 -10.93 -0.02 -16.59
N GLU A 174 -11.23 -0.75 -15.52
CA GLU A 174 -10.60 -2.05 -15.29
C GLU A 174 -10.93 -2.99 -16.46
N THR A 175 -9.92 -3.71 -16.95
CA THR A 175 -10.16 -4.73 -17.96
C THR A 175 -10.92 -5.91 -17.34
N ARG A 176 -11.86 -6.50 -18.09
CA ARG A 176 -12.59 -7.69 -17.64
C ARG A 176 -11.64 -8.83 -17.23
N MET A 177 -10.53 -8.98 -17.95
CA MET A 177 -9.50 -9.97 -17.65
C MET A 177 -8.84 -9.71 -16.31
N PHE A 178 -8.48 -8.46 -16.01
CA PHE A 178 -7.91 -8.11 -14.71
C PHE A 178 -8.89 -8.36 -13.57
N THR A 179 -10.14 -7.90 -13.69
CA THR A 179 -11.18 -8.13 -12.65
C THR A 179 -11.40 -9.62 -12.38
N MET A 180 -11.43 -10.45 -13.44
CA MET A 180 -11.56 -11.90 -13.30
C MET A 180 -10.34 -12.52 -12.61
N THR A 181 -9.13 -12.15 -13.03
CA THR A 181 -7.89 -12.60 -12.39
C THR A 181 -7.83 -12.19 -10.92
N ARG A 182 -8.14 -10.93 -10.59
CA ARG A 182 -8.23 -10.44 -9.21
C ARG A 182 -9.11 -11.37 -8.37
N ASN A 183 -10.34 -11.60 -8.83
CA ASN A 183 -11.31 -12.38 -8.05
C ASN A 183 -10.88 -13.84 -7.90
N ILE A 184 -10.30 -14.45 -8.94
CA ILE A 184 -9.77 -15.81 -8.89
C ILE A 184 -8.60 -15.90 -7.93
N THR A 185 -7.64 -14.98 -8.03
CA THR A 185 -6.44 -14.96 -7.19
C THR A 185 -6.78 -14.72 -5.72
N LEU A 186 -7.64 -13.74 -5.42
CA LEU A 186 -8.10 -13.49 -4.04
C LEU A 186 -8.88 -14.67 -3.47
N SER A 187 -9.75 -15.30 -4.27
CA SER A 187 -10.46 -16.52 -3.86
C SER A 187 -9.49 -17.67 -3.60
N ALA A 188 -8.47 -17.84 -4.45
CA ALA A 188 -7.45 -18.87 -4.28
C ALA A 188 -6.61 -18.66 -3.00
N TRP A 189 -6.23 -17.42 -2.69
CA TRP A 189 -5.60 -17.08 -1.40
C TRP A 189 -6.51 -17.36 -0.22
N GLY A 190 -7.80 -16.99 -0.31
CA GLY A 190 -8.79 -17.29 0.72
C GLY A 190 -8.91 -18.80 0.99
N VAL A 191 -9.03 -19.61 -0.08
CA VAL A 191 -9.05 -21.08 0.03
C VAL A 191 -7.74 -21.61 0.61
N PHE A 192 -6.60 -21.11 0.16
CA PHE A 192 -5.29 -21.53 0.68
C PHE A 192 -5.16 -21.27 2.18
N PHE A 193 -5.58 -20.09 2.65
CA PHE A 193 -5.54 -19.78 4.08
C PHE A 193 -6.54 -20.60 4.89
N LEU A 194 -7.73 -20.86 4.36
CA LEU A 194 -8.68 -21.79 4.98
C LEU A 194 -8.10 -23.20 5.11
N LEU A 195 -7.32 -23.67 4.12
CA LEU A 195 -6.62 -24.96 4.20
C LEU A 195 -5.52 -24.96 5.26
N LEU A 196 -4.76 -23.86 5.40
CA LEU A 196 -3.75 -23.72 6.45
C LEU A 196 -4.40 -23.73 7.84
N THR A 197 -5.37 -22.86 8.07
CA THR A 197 -6.06 -22.74 9.36
C THR A 197 -6.87 -24.00 9.69
N GLY A 198 -7.56 -24.59 8.71
CA GLY A 198 -8.30 -25.84 8.85
C GLY A 198 -7.40 -26.99 9.30
N SER A 199 -6.18 -27.07 8.77
CA SER A 199 -5.20 -28.08 9.20
C SER A 199 -4.88 -28.00 10.70
N CYS A 200 -4.96 -26.80 11.30
CA CYS A 200 -4.78 -26.59 12.74
C CYS A 200 -6.06 -26.91 13.54
N LEU A 201 -7.23 -26.52 13.01
CA LEU A 201 -8.52 -26.65 13.70
C LEU A 201 -8.98 -28.10 13.87
N PHE A 202 -8.77 -28.94 12.86
CA PHE A 202 -9.22 -30.33 12.88
C PHE A 202 -8.32 -31.28 13.69
N ASN A 203 -7.28 -30.76 14.35
CA ASN A 203 -6.49 -31.56 15.28
C ASN A 203 -7.33 -31.84 16.55
N SER A 204 -7.62 -33.12 16.81
CA SER A 204 -8.66 -33.56 17.76
C SER A 204 -8.36 -33.31 19.24
N LYS A 205 -7.14 -32.88 19.58
CA LYS A 205 -6.63 -32.82 20.96
C LYS A 205 -6.78 -31.45 21.65
N HIS A 206 -7.33 -30.43 20.99
CA HIS A 206 -7.37 -29.06 21.52
C HIS A 206 -8.76 -28.61 21.97
N SER A 207 -8.80 -27.72 22.96
CA SER A 207 -10.04 -27.14 23.49
C SER A 207 -10.74 -26.27 22.45
N ILE A 208 -12.07 -26.16 22.57
CA ILE A 208 -12.89 -25.28 21.74
C ILE A 208 -12.41 -23.82 21.83
N PHE A 209 -11.93 -23.40 23.01
CA PHE A 209 -11.44 -22.04 23.21
C PHE A 209 -10.23 -21.71 22.33
N SER A 210 -9.21 -22.58 22.27
CA SER A 210 -8.04 -22.35 21.41
C SER A 210 -8.41 -22.29 19.93
N ARG A 211 -9.38 -23.12 19.51
CA ARG A 211 -9.91 -23.10 18.14
C ARG A 211 -10.61 -21.79 17.81
N LEU A 212 -11.46 -21.31 18.72
CA LEU A 212 -12.15 -20.03 18.56
C LEU A 212 -11.15 -18.87 18.49
N LEU A 213 -10.16 -18.87 19.38
CA LEU A 213 -9.12 -17.85 19.41
C LEU A 213 -8.30 -17.83 18.11
N LEU A 214 -7.96 -18.99 17.55
CA LEU A 214 -7.30 -19.08 16.24
C LEU A 214 -8.17 -18.49 15.12
N VAL A 215 -9.45 -18.83 15.09
CA VAL A 215 -10.40 -18.28 14.10
C VAL A 215 -10.50 -16.75 14.24
N CYS A 216 -10.60 -16.23 15.46
CA CYS A 216 -10.64 -14.80 15.71
C CYS A 216 -9.36 -14.10 15.25
N ALA A 217 -8.18 -14.64 15.58
CA ALA A 217 -6.89 -14.09 15.14
C ALA A 217 -6.79 -14.08 13.61
N PHE A 218 -7.24 -15.15 12.97
CA PHE A 218 -7.23 -15.26 11.51
C PHE A 218 -8.18 -14.25 10.86
N ILE A 219 -9.42 -14.12 11.35
CA ILE A 219 -10.38 -13.10 10.87
C ILE A 219 -9.81 -11.70 11.07
N SER A 220 -9.16 -11.43 12.21
CA SER A 220 -8.52 -10.15 12.51
C SER A 220 -7.44 -9.79 11.50
N ILE A 221 -6.58 -10.75 11.12
CA ILE A 221 -5.53 -10.55 10.12
C ILE A 221 -6.14 -10.31 8.74
N ILE A 222 -7.10 -11.14 8.32
CA ILE A 222 -7.75 -10.97 7.01
C ILE A 222 -8.48 -9.63 6.94
N ALA A 223 -9.27 -9.27 7.95
CA ALA A 223 -9.95 -7.97 8.00
C ALA A 223 -8.94 -6.81 7.95
N GLY A 224 -7.89 -6.85 8.76
CA GLY A 224 -6.87 -5.81 8.80
C GLY A 224 -6.11 -5.63 7.48
N THR A 225 -5.90 -6.71 6.74
CA THR A 225 -5.14 -6.70 5.47
C THR A 225 -5.99 -6.47 4.23
N THR A 226 -7.30 -6.79 4.28
CA THR A 226 -8.23 -6.66 3.14
C THR A 226 -9.06 -5.39 3.14
N LEU A 227 -9.12 -4.66 4.26
CA LEU A 227 -9.78 -3.35 4.31
C LEU A 227 -9.15 -2.41 3.27
N PRO A 228 -9.95 -1.61 2.54
CA PRO A 228 -9.44 -0.50 1.74
C PRO A 228 -8.64 0.49 2.58
N GLU A 229 -7.71 1.21 1.96
CA GLU A 229 -6.84 2.16 2.67
C GLU A 229 -7.63 3.24 3.40
N ASP A 230 -8.63 3.85 2.75
CA ASP A 230 -9.46 4.91 3.34
C ASP A 230 -10.18 4.43 4.61
N ALA A 231 -10.79 3.25 4.56
CA ALA A 231 -11.48 2.66 5.71
C ALA A 231 -10.51 2.36 6.87
N LYS A 232 -9.30 1.88 6.58
CA LYS A 232 -8.27 1.67 7.61
C LYS A 232 -7.81 2.98 8.21
N ASN A 233 -7.62 4.02 7.39
CA ASN A 233 -7.18 5.32 7.86
C ASN A 233 -8.22 5.95 8.78
N GLN A 234 -9.50 5.87 8.42
CA GLN A 234 -10.60 6.33 9.29
C GLN A 234 -10.58 5.63 10.66
N VAL A 235 -10.49 4.29 10.69
CA VAL A 235 -10.42 3.53 11.94
C VAL A 235 -9.16 3.89 12.74
N SER A 236 -8.01 4.03 12.07
CA SER A 236 -6.75 4.41 12.70
C SER A 236 -6.81 5.79 13.34
N ASP A 237 -7.42 6.76 12.65
CA ASP A 237 -7.52 8.13 13.13
C ASP A 237 -8.53 8.27 14.28
N GLU A 238 -9.64 7.53 14.26
CA GLU A 238 -10.55 7.42 15.40
C GLU A 238 -9.84 6.84 16.63
N VAL A 239 -9.05 5.77 16.46
CA VAL A 239 -8.30 5.16 17.56
C VAL A 239 -7.22 6.12 18.08
N LYS A 240 -6.48 6.80 17.20
CA LYS A 240 -5.50 7.82 17.60
C LYS A 240 -6.15 8.96 18.37
N ALA A 241 -7.32 9.43 17.94
CA ALA A 241 -8.06 10.48 18.64
C ALA A 241 -8.39 10.06 20.08
N HIS A 242 -8.90 8.84 20.27
CA HIS A 242 -9.17 8.31 21.61
C HIS A 242 -7.90 8.17 22.47
N ILE A 243 -6.80 7.66 21.90
CA ILE A 243 -5.53 7.52 22.62
C ILE A 243 -4.97 8.89 23.02
N HIS A 244 -5.02 9.87 22.11
CA HIS A 244 -4.54 11.23 22.38
C HIS A 244 -5.30 11.93 23.49
N THR A 245 -6.58 11.60 23.70
CA THR A 245 -7.36 12.13 24.83
C THR A 245 -7.01 11.49 26.18
N GLN A 246 -6.41 10.29 26.19
CA GLN A 246 -6.21 9.52 27.42
C GLN A 246 -4.78 9.53 27.99
N SER A 247 -3.74 9.88 27.21
CA SER A 247 -2.36 9.74 27.70
C SER A 247 -1.32 10.59 26.96
N GLU A 248 -0.64 11.49 27.69
CA GLU A 248 0.57 12.19 27.20
C GLU A 248 1.80 11.27 27.12
N SER A 249 1.87 10.21 27.92
CA SER A 249 3.02 9.28 27.94
C SER A 249 3.04 8.34 26.73
N LEU A 250 1.88 7.90 26.23
CA LEU A 250 1.75 7.14 24.98
C LEU A 250 2.18 7.97 23.77
N LYS A 251 2.01 9.29 23.83
CA LYS A 251 2.40 10.24 22.77
C LYS A 251 3.89 10.16 22.42
N ALA A 252 4.75 9.84 23.39
CA ALA A 252 6.19 9.69 23.20
C ALA A 252 6.62 8.29 22.73
N THR A 253 5.79 7.26 22.96
CA THR A 253 6.08 5.86 22.56
C THR A 253 5.52 5.52 21.18
N ILE A 254 4.51 6.25 20.68
CA ILE A 254 4.00 6.13 19.30
C ILE A 254 4.97 6.84 18.33
N LEU A 255 6.24 6.43 18.35
CA LEU A 255 7.18 6.69 17.26
C LEU A 255 6.89 5.76 16.06
N TRP A 256 6.19 4.65 16.32
CA TRP A 256 5.78 3.67 15.34
C TRP A 256 4.34 3.90 14.89
N ASP A 257 4.13 3.75 13.59
CA ASP A 257 2.80 3.74 12.99
C ASP A 257 1.92 2.67 13.67
N LEU A 258 0.73 3.07 14.12
CA LEU A 258 -0.26 2.20 14.77
C LEU A 258 -0.57 0.97 13.91
N SER A 259 -0.54 1.13 12.58
CA SER A 259 -0.68 0.03 11.63
C SER A 259 0.38 -1.05 11.88
N LYS A 260 1.65 -0.67 11.97
CA LYS A 260 2.77 -1.63 12.13
C LYS A 260 2.71 -2.37 13.46
N ILE A 261 2.27 -1.69 14.51
CA ILE A 261 2.06 -2.30 15.83
C ILE A 261 0.96 -3.36 15.74
N TRP A 262 -0.16 -3.02 15.10
CA TRP A 262 -1.28 -3.96 14.90
C TRP A 262 -0.87 -5.22 14.15
N HIS A 263 -0.15 -5.05 13.03
CA HIS A 263 0.43 -6.12 12.22
C HIS A 263 1.30 -7.06 13.07
N PHE A 264 2.31 -6.49 13.73
CA PHE A 264 3.20 -7.22 14.63
C PHE A 264 2.45 -7.99 15.73
N CYS A 265 1.54 -7.32 16.45
CA CYS A 265 0.81 -7.92 17.56
C CYS A 265 -0.15 -9.02 17.11
N SER A 266 -0.81 -8.85 15.96
CA SER A 266 -1.72 -9.86 15.40
C SER A 266 -0.97 -11.14 15.03
N PHE A 267 0.18 -11.01 14.37
CA PHE A 267 1.01 -12.15 14.04
C PHE A 267 1.71 -12.77 15.26
N LEU A 268 2.09 -11.97 16.26
CA LEU A 268 2.60 -12.49 17.53
C LEU A 268 1.57 -13.38 18.22
N LEU A 269 0.32 -12.91 18.32
CA LEU A 269 -0.78 -13.69 18.86
C LEU A 269 -1.00 -14.98 18.05
N LEU A 270 -1.00 -14.90 16.72
CA LEU A 270 -1.08 -16.05 15.84
C LEU A 270 0.03 -17.07 16.11
N GLY A 271 1.28 -16.61 16.22
CA GLY A 271 2.45 -17.45 16.51
C GLY A 271 2.32 -18.18 17.84
N LEU A 272 1.90 -17.48 18.91
CA LEU A 272 1.61 -18.09 20.22
C LEU A 272 0.56 -19.20 20.10
N ILE A 273 -0.57 -18.92 19.46
CA ILE A 273 -1.70 -19.85 19.34
C ILE A 273 -1.31 -21.09 18.54
N ILE A 274 -0.71 -20.90 17.36
CA ILE A 274 -0.35 -22.01 16.48
C ILE A 274 0.73 -22.87 17.14
N SER A 275 1.72 -22.29 17.81
CA SER A 275 2.73 -23.08 18.54
C SER A 275 2.12 -23.96 19.63
N VAL A 276 1.11 -23.47 20.35
CA VAL A 276 0.39 -24.30 21.35
C VAL A 276 -0.45 -25.38 20.67
N MET A 277 -1.16 -25.03 19.59
CA MET A 277 -2.03 -25.97 18.85
C MET A 277 -1.26 -27.00 18.01
N MET A 278 0.01 -26.75 17.73
CA MET A 278 0.87 -27.59 16.90
C MET A 278 2.11 -28.08 17.65
N ALA A 279 2.04 -28.17 18.98
CA ALA A 279 3.17 -28.59 19.82
C ALA A 279 3.74 -29.99 19.47
N GLN A 280 2.96 -30.84 18.79
CA GLN A 280 3.38 -32.18 18.35
C GLN A 280 3.91 -32.21 16.90
N GLU A 281 3.82 -31.09 16.19
CA GLU A 281 4.26 -30.97 14.79
C GLU A 281 5.70 -30.41 14.74
N PRO A 282 6.46 -30.70 13.67
CA PRO A 282 7.80 -30.16 13.53
C PRO A 282 7.75 -28.62 13.44
N LEU A 283 8.72 -27.97 14.11
CA LEU A 283 8.85 -26.51 14.14
C LEU A 283 8.85 -25.88 12.74
N SER A 284 9.45 -26.56 11.76
CA SER A 284 9.47 -26.11 10.36
C SER A 284 8.07 -25.92 9.77
N ARG A 285 7.10 -26.74 10.18
CA ARG A 285 5.71 -26.62 9.72
C ARG A 285 5.01 -25.41 10.33
N VAL A 286 5.26 -25.13 11.61
CA VAL A 286 4.71 -23.95 12.30
C VAL A 286 5.28 -22.67 11.70
N ILE A 287 6.60 -22.63 11.50
CA ILE A 287 7.28 -21.51 10.84
C ILE A 287 6.74 -21.31 9.43
N PHE A 288 6.56 -22.38 8.65
CA PHE A 288 6.02 -22.30 7.30
C PHE A 288 4.61 -21.67 7.27
N ILE A 289 3.72 -22.02 8.21
CA ILE A 289 2.37 -21.45 8.27
C ILE A 289 2.44 -19.94 8.51
N VAL A 290 3.23 -19.50 9.49
CA VAL A 290 3.41 -18.07 9.79
C VAL A 290 3.97 -17.32 8.58
N PHE A 291 5.04 -17.83 7.96
CA PHE A 291 5.64 -17.22 6.76
C PHE A 291 4.68 -17.18 5.57
N SER A 292 3.92 -18.26 5.35
CA SER A 292 2.99 -18.34 4.23
C SER A 292 1.81 -17.39 4.42
N LEU A 293 1.38 -17.17 5.67
CA LEU A 293 0.36 -16.19 5.99
C LEU A 293 0.88 -14.77 5.80
N SER A 294 2.05 -14.41 6.35
CA SER A 294 2.59 -13.06 6.21
C SER A 294 2.92 -12.71 4.76
N ALA A 295 3.54 -13.63 4.02
CA ALA A 295 3.84 -13.41 2.61
C ALA A 295 2.56 -13.42 1.76
N GLY A 296 1.61 -14.31 2.07
CA GLY A 296 0.36 -14.42 1.34
C GLY A 296 -0.51 -13.17 1.49
N THR A 297 -0.58 -12.56 2.68
CA THR A 297 -1.36 -11.33 2.90
C THR A 297 -0.79 -10.17 2.10
N GLU A 298 0.53 -10.00 2.06
CA GLU A 298 1.18 -8.99 1.22
C GLU A 298 0.99 -9.26 -0.28
N LEU A 299 1.08 -10.52 -0.71
CA LEU A 299 0.84 -10.86 -2.12
C LEU A 299 -0.62 -10.64 -2.53
N ALA A 300 -1.58 -10.92 -1.65
CA ALA A 300 -3.00 -10.64 -1.91
C ALA A 300 -3.28 -9.14 -2.02
N GLN A 301 -2.53 -8.29 -1.30
CA GLN A 301 -2.68 -6.83 -1.36
C GLN A 301 -2.34 -6.21 -2.72
N LEU A 302 -1.58 -6.89 -3.58
CA LEU A 302 -1.39 -6.47 -4.99
C LEU A 302 -2.72 -6.27 -5.74
N TYR A 303 -3.78 -6.93 -5.27
CA TYR A 303 -5.10 -6.93 -5.87
C TYR A 303 -6.15 -6.18 -5.05
N ILE A 304 -5.76 -5.54 -3.95
CA ILE A 304 -6.65 -4.77 -3.08
C ILE A 304 -6.46 -3.28 -3.39
N GLU A 305 -7.55 -2.59 -3.67
CA GLU A 305 -7.53 -1.18 -4.04
C GLU A 305 -6.97 -0.30 -2.91
N GLY A 306 -6.09 0.64 -3.29
CA GLY A 306 -5.40 1.52 -2.35
C GLY A 306 -4.33 0.82 -1.48
N ARG A 307 -4.10 -0.49 -1.64
CA ARG A 307 -3.02 -1.17 -0.91
C ARG A 307 -1.75 -1.21 -1.74
N THR A 308 -0.65 -0.82 -1.11
CA THR A 308 0.69 -1.06 -1.65
C THR A 308 1.36 -2.10 -0.78
N PRO A 309 1.70 -3.29 -1.30
CA PRO A 309 2.41 -4.28 -0.51
C PRO A 309 3.78 -3.75 -0.14
N LEU A 310 4.12 -3.86 1.13
CA LEU A 310 5.40 -3.39 1.65
C LEU A 310 6.19 -4.60 2.10
N VAL A 311 7.38 -4.76 1.52
CA VAL A 311 8.34 -5.79 1.96
C VAL A 311 8.60 -5.69 3.47
N ALA A 312 8.55 -4.46 4.02
CA ALA A 312 8.66 -4.23 5.46
C ALA A 312 7.50 -4.85 6.26
N ASP A 313 6.27 -4.82 5.77
CA ASP A 313 5.10 -5.34 6.47
C ASP A 313 5.14 -6.87 6.54
N PHE A 314 5.59 -7.53 5.46
CA PHE A 314 5.93 -8.96 5.50
C PHE A 314 6.91 -9.30 6.63
N PHE A 315 8.00 -8.53 6.76
CA PHE A 315 9.01 -8.79 7.79
C PHE A 315 8.49 -8.51 9.20
N ILE A 316 7.67 -7.49 9.38
CA ILE A 316 7.03 -7.16 10.66
C ILE A 316 6.10 -8.30 11.09
N ASP A 317 5.26 -8.77 10.17
CA ASP A 317 4.33 -9.88 10.40
C ASP A 317 5.08 -11.18 10.72
N ALA A 318 6.10 -11.51 9.91
CA ALA A 318 6.93 -12.69 10.15
C ALA A 318 7.67 -12.61 11.51
N ALA A 319 8.22 -11.44 11.86
CA ALA A 319 8.91 -11.24 13.14
C ALA A 319 7.97 -11.43 14.33
N GLY A 320 6.76 -10.86 14.28
CA GLY A 320 5.74 -11.06 15.30
C GLY A 320 5.46 -12.53 15.53
N GLY A 321 5.14 -13.27 14.46
CA GLY A 321 4.85 -14.69 14.53
C GLY A 321 6.02 -15.55 15.03
N ILE A 322 7.25 -15.27 14.58
CA ILE A 322 8.45 -15.98 15.05
C ILE A 322 8.69 -15.74 16.54
N ILE A 323 8.53 -14.50 17.03
CA ILE A 323 8.66 -14.19 18.45
C ILE A 323 7.62 -14.94 19.27
N GLY A 324 6.36 -14.99 18.81
CA GLY A 324 5.33 -15.80 19.44
C GLY A 324 5.73 -17.29 19.54
N ILE A 325 6.29 -17.84 18.46
CA ILE A 325 6.79 -19.22 18.44
C ILE A 325 7.92 -19.44 19.46
N ILE A 326 8.89 -18.52 19.52
CA ILE A 326 10.04 -18.60 20.43
C ILE A 326 9.58 -18.56 21.89
N LEU A 327 8.65 -17.67 22.23
CA LEU A 327 8.14 -17.53 23.61
C LEU A 327 7.51 -18.82 24.13
N ILE A 328 6.69 -19.50 23.31
CA ILE A 328 6.09 -20.79 23.69
C ILE A 328 7.17 -21.88 23.85
N ASN A 329 8.13 -21.95 22.94
CA ASN A 329 9.19 -22.95 23.00
C ASN A 329 10.07 -22.78 24.26
N ILE A 330 10.44 -21.56 24.62
CA ILE A 330 11.20 -21.28 25.86
C ILE A 330 10.39 -21.72 27.08
N PHE A 331 9.11 -21.38 27.14
CA PHE A 331 8.24 -21.77 28.26
C PHE A 331 8.08 -23.28 28.38
N TYR A 332 7.95 -23.98 27.25
CA TYR A 332 7.84 -25.44 27.20
C TYR A 332 9.12 -26.14 27.65
N ILE A 333 10.29 -25.66 27.22
CA ILE A 333 11.60 -26.17 27.66
C ILE A 333 11.74 -26.00 29.17
N LYS A 334 11.49 -24.79 29.69
CA LYS A 334 11.59 -24.49 31.12
C LYS A 334 10.68 -25.40 31.95
N HIS A 335 9.41 -25.55 31.56
CA HIS A 335 8.46 -26.38 32.28
C HIS A 335 8.81 -27.88 32.30
N ASN A 336 9.50 -28.39 31.26
CA ASN A 336 9.94 -29.78 31.24
C ASN A 336 11.31 -30.00 31.91
N SER A 337 12.18 -28.99 31.98
CA SER A 337 13.41 -29.04 32.77
C SER A 337 13.14 -29.06 34.28
N ASP A 338 12.00 -28.50 34.72
CA ASP A 338 11.58 -28.47 36.12
C ASP A 338 10.85 -29.74 36.59
N LYS A 339 10.65 -30.74 35.70
CA LYS A 339 10.08 -32.04 36.08
C LYS A 339 11.19 -32.98 36.55
N PRO A 340 11.18 -33.45 37.83
CA PRO A 340 12.13 -34.45 38.28
C PRO A 340 11.99 -35.73 37.46
N PHE A 341 13.13 -36.30 37.02
CA PHE A 341 13.20 -37.65 36.50
C PHE A 341 12.72 -38.61 37.59
N TYR A 342 11.53 -39.18 37.43
CA TYR A 342 11.04 -40.30 38.25
C TYR A 342 11.10 -41.58 37.44
#